data_AF-A0A961Y883-F1
#
_entry.id   AF-A0A961Y883-F1
#
_cell.length_a   1.000
_cell.length_b   1.000
_cell.length_c   1.000
_cell.angle_alpha   90.00
_cell.angle_beta   90.00
_cell.angle_gamma   90.00
#
_symmetry.space_group_name_H-M   'P 1'
#
loop_
_entity.id
_entity.type
_entity.pdbx_description
1 polymer ?
#
loop_
_entity_poly.entity_id
_entity_poly.type
_entity_poly.pdbx_seq_one_letter_code
_entity_poly.pdbx_strand_id
1 'polypeptide(L)'
;MSAEDFEYDLAAHLRRQIRFSIGTFGPGLRTKGVCDHIRKELAEIEQAPTDLEEWVDAIILSLDGAWRTGATAEQICIAIEAKLSKNEKREWPDWRTADPDKAIEHVRVPADDAQRAADQRGKQ
;
A
#
# COMPACT_ATOMS: atom_id res chain seq x y z
N MET A 1 0.41 -28.11 12.15
CA MET A 1 1.10 -26.90 11.65
C MET A 1 0.57 -25.76 12.48
N SER A 2 1.40 -25.16 13.34
CA SER A 2 1.03 -23.89 13.99
C SER A 2 1.07 -22.78 12.93
N ALA A 3 0.46 -21.63 13.20
CA ALA A 3 0.58 -20.45 12.33
C ALA A 3 2.04 -19.99 12.15
N GLU A 4 2.94 -20.43 13.04
CA GLU A 4 4.37 -20.11 13.03
C GLU A 4 5.15 -20.86 11.93
N ASP A 5 4.59 -21.93 11.35
CA ASP A 5 5.21 -22.71 10.27
C ASP A 5 4.67 -22.34 8.87
N PHE A 6 3.80 -21.32 8.77
CA PHE A 6 3.21 -20.93 7.49
C PHE A 6 4.15 -19.99 6.71
N GLU A 7 4.85 -20.55 5.73
CA GLU A 7 5.61 -19.78 4.76
C GLU A 7 4.73 -19.40 3.56
N TYR A 8 4.64 -18.10 3.27
CA TYR A 8 3.84 -17.57 2.17
C TYR A 8 4.72 -16.91 1.11
N ASP A 9 4.84 -17.56 -0.05
CA ASP A 9 5.52 -16.97 -1.21
C ASP A 9 4.58 -16.01 -1.95
N LEU A 10 4.65 -14.73 -1.57
CA LEU A 10 3.90 -13.66 -2.21
C LEU A 10 4.24 -13.51 -3.70
N ALA A 11 5.47 -13.79 -4.12
CA ALA A 11 5.84 -13.70 -5.53
C ALA A 11 5.17 -14.84 -6.33
N ALA A 12 5.12 -16.06 -5.80
CA ALA A 12 4.36 -17.16 -6.41
C ALA A 12 2.87 -16.84 -6.48
N HIS A 13 2.30 -16.27 -5.41
CA HIS A 13 0.91 -15.81 -5.40
C HIS A 13 0.65 -14.78 -6.51
N LEU A 14 1.45 -13.72 -6.59
CA LEU A 14 1.31 -12.67 -7.60
C LEU A 14 1.41 -13.22 -9.01
N ARG A 15 2.35 -14.14 -9.29
CA ARG A 15 2.43 -14.79 -10.61
C ARG A 15 1.14 -15.58 -10.94
N ARG A 16 0.54 -16.25 -9.96
CA ARG A 16 -0.75 -16.94 -10.13
C ARG A 16 -1.88 -15.94 -10.37
N GLN A 17 -1.95 -14.88 -9.57
CA GLN A 17 -2.97 -13.84 -9.67
C GLN A 17 -2.90 -13.12 -11.03
N ILE A 18 -1.72 -12.75 -11.50
CA ILE A 18 -1.50 -12.14 -12.83
C ILE A 18 -2.06 -13.04 -13.93
N ARG A 19 -1.75 -14.34 -13.92
CA ARG A 19 -2.26 -15.29 -14.92
C ARG A 19 -3.79 -15.36 -14.89
N PHE A 20 -4.37 -15.47 -13.70
CA PHE A 20 -5.83 -15.49 -13.53
C PHE A 20 -6.48 -14.19 -14.03
N SER A 21 -5.90 -13.05 -13.66
CA SER A 21 -6.43 -11.73 -14.00
C SER A 21 -6.36 -11.45 -15.50
N ILE A 22 -5.25 -11.80 -16.16
CA ILE A 22 -5.13 -11.70 -17.63
C ILE A 22 -6.15 -12.61 -18.31
N GLY A 23 -6.31 -13.86 -17.85
CA GLY A 23 -7.25 -14.81 -18.44
C GLY A 23 -8.72 -14.43 -18.27
N THR A 24 -9.07 -13.80 -17.16
CA THR A 24 -10.47 -13.50 -16.80
C THR A 24 -10.87 -12.09 -17.22
N PHE A 25 -9.99 -11.12 -16.97
CA PHE A 25 -10.28 -9.69 -17.16
C PHE A 25 -9.46 -9.10 -18.31
N GLY A 26 -8.62 -9.86 -18.99
CA GLY A 26 -7.81 -9.35 -20.10
C GLY A 26 -6.63 -8.45 -19.65
N PRO A 27 -5.74 -8.13 -20.61
CA PRO A 27 -4.52 -7.38 -20.34
C PRO A 27 -4.77 -5.87 -20.15
N GLY A 28 -3.70 -5.16 -19.79
CA GLY A 28 -3.66 -3.69 -19.77
C GLY A 28 -3.97 -3.05 -18.41
N LEU A 29 -3.84 -1.73 -18.40
CA LEU A 29 -3.87 -0.89 -17.19
C LEU A 29 -5.16 -1.04 -16.36
N ARG A 30 -6.33 -1.09 -17.02
CA ARG A 30 -7.68 -1.18 -16.42
C ARG A 30 -7.92 -0.31 -15.17
N THR A 31 -7.15 0.78 -15.00
CA THR A 31 -7.03 1.54 -13.75
C THR A 31 -8.38 2.05 -13.25
N LYS A 32 -9.22 2.59 -14.15
CA LYS A 32 -10.56 3.06 -13.78
C LYS A 32 -11.43 1.94 -13.20
N GLY A 33 -11.37 0.74 -13.78
CA GLY A 33 -12.14 -0.41 -13.30
C GLY A 33 -11.62 -0.95 -11.98
N VAL A 34 -10.29 -1.06 -11.82
CA VAL A 34 -9.68 -1.48 -10.55
C VAL A 34 -10.01 -0.49 -9.43
N CYS A 35 -9.87 0.82 -9.68
CA CYS A 35 -10.23 1.84 -8.69
C CYS A 35 -11.73 1.90 -8.40
N ASP A 36 -12.60 1.63 -9.38
CA ASP A 36 -14.05 1.49 -9.14
C ASP A 36 -14.32 0.34 -8.17
N HIS A 37 -13.69 -0.80 -8.37
CA HIS A 37 -13.87 -1.98 -7.53
C HIS A 37 -13.33 -1.76 -6.11
N ILE A 38 -12.12 -1.21 -5.96
CA ILE A 38 -11.55 -0.88 -4.63
C ILE A 38 -12.49 0.02 -3.82
N ARG A 39 -13.21 0.96 -4.46
CA ARG A 39 -14.19 1.80 -3.74
C ARG A 39 -15.42 1.03 -3.26
N LYS A 40 -15.82 -0.04 -3.96
CA LYS A 40 -16.91 -0.92 -3.50
C LYS A 40 -16.46 -1.72 -2.30
N GLU A 41 -15.29 -2.35 -2.37
CA GLU A 41 -14.74 -3.10 -1.23
C GLU A 41 -14.54 -2.22 0.01
N LEU A 42 -14.12 -0.95 -0.16
CA LEU A 42 -14.04 -0.03 0.98
C LEU A 42 -15.41 0.22 1.64
N ALA A 43 -16.49 0.28 0.85
CA ALA A 43 -17.84 0.41 1.40
C ALA A 43 -18.33 -0.88 2.09
N GLU A 44 -17.85 -2.05 1.65
CA GLU A 44 -18.15 -3.35 2.27
C GLU A 44 -17.37 -3.51 3.59
N ILE A 45 -16.09 -3.11 3.63
CA ILE A 45 -15.29 -2.98 4.86
C ILE A 45 -15.96 -2.04 5.87
N GLU A 46 -16.50 -0.89 5.44
CA GLU A 46 -17.21 0.02 6.34
C GLU A 46 -18.46 -0.62 6.97
N GLN A 47 -19.11 -1.55 6.27
CA GLN A 47 -20.29 -2.28 6.76
C GLN A 47 -19.91 -3.49 7.64
N ALA A 48 -18.81 -4.17 7.33
CA ALA A 48 -18.35 -5.38 8.00
C ALA A 48 -16.85 -5.33 8.35
N PRO A 49 -16.40 -4.38 9.19
CA PRO A 49 -14.97 -4.10 9.39
C PRO A 49 -14.18 -5.23 10.06
N THR A 50 -14.88 -6.17 10.71
CA THR A 50 -14.29 -7.35 11.35
C THR A 50 -14.27 -8.57 10.45
N ASP A 51 -14.84 -8.47 9.24
CA ASP A 51 -14.74 -9.54 8.24
C ASP A 51 -13.40 -9.43 7.52
N LEU A 52 -12.58 -10.47 7.65
CA LEU A 52 -11.25 -10.51 7.04
C LEU A 52 -11.34 -10.59 5.52
N GLU A 53 -12.39 -11.21 4.96
CA GLU A 53 -12.52 -11.41 3.52
C GLU A 53 -12.58 -10.06 2.78
N GLU A 54 -13.33 -9.09 3.33
CA GLU A 54 -13.46 -7.74 2.77
C GLU A 54 -12.11 -7.00 2.68
N TRP A 55 -11.26 -7.16 3.70
CA TRP A 55 -9.90 -6.61 3.67
C TRP A 55 -9.02 -7.34 2.64
N VAL A 56 -9.18 -8.65 2.49
CA VAL A 56 -8.44 -9.45 1.51
C VAL A 56 -8.85 -9.08 0.09
N ASP A 57 -10.11 -8.78 -0.17
CA ASP A 57 -10.57 -8.33 -1.49
C ASP A 57 -9.92 -7.00 -1.89
N ALA A 58 -9.85 -6.03 -0.97
CA ALA A 58 -9.11 -4.79 -1.20
C ALA A 58 -7.60 -5.03 -1.46
N ILE A 59 -6.97 -6.00 -0.77
CA ILE A 59 -5.57 -6.38 -1.00
C ILE A 59 -5.39 -6.97 -2.40
N ILE A 60 -6.22 -7.94 -2.78
CA ILE A 60 -6.15 -8.59 -4.09
C ILE A 60 -6.33 -7.56 -5.21
N LEU A 61 -7.29 -6.63 -5.10
CA LEU A 61 -7.49 -5.57 -6.09
C LEU A 61 -6.32 -4.57 -6.15
N SER A 62 -5.70 -4.26 -5.01
CA SER A 62 -4.52 -3.39 -4.96
C SER A 62 -3.32 -4.04 -5.65
N LEU A 63 -3.11 -5.35 -5.45
CA LEU A 63 -2.09 -6.13 -6.17
C LEU A 63 -2.42 -6.23 -7.67
N ASP A 64 -3.71 -6.34 -8.03
CA ASP A 64 -4.15 -6.31 -9.43
C ASP A 64 -3.78 -4.98 -10.10
N GLY A 65 -4.04 -3.86 -9.42
CA GLY A 65 -3.63 -2.54 -9.87
C GLY A 65 -2.11 -2.41 -10.02
N ALA A 66 -1.34 -2.97 -9.08
CA ALA A 66 0.12 -2.88 -9.07
C ALA A 66 0.76 -3.56 -10.29
N TRP A 67 0.43 -4.83 -10.58
CA TRP A 67 1.03 -5.53 -11.72
C TRP A 67 0.61 -4.92 -13.06
N ARG A 68 -0.60 -4.35 -13.14
CA ARG A 68 -1.11 -3.69 -14.34
C ARG A 68 -0.33 -2.44 -14.75
N THR A 69 0.53 -1.91 -13.87
CA THR A 69 1.51 -0.87 -14.23
C THR A 69 2.66 -1.39 -15.10
N GLY A 70 2.77 -2.71 -15.26
CA GLY A 70 3.89 -3.39 -15.91
C GLY A 70 4.92 -3.96 -14.93
N ALA A 71 4.71 -3.79 -13.62
CA ALA A 71 5.60 -4.34 -12.60
C ALA A 71 5.52 -5.88 -12.54
N THR A 72 6.67 -6.54 -12.38
CA THR A 72 6.73 -7.98 -12.14
C THR A 72 6.35 -8.33 -10.70
N ALA A 73 6.05 -9.60 -10.43
CA ALA A 73 5.76 -10.08 -9.09
C ALA A 73 6.89 -9.73 -8.09
N GLU A 74 8.14 -9.90 -8.50
CA GLU A 74 9.32 -9.61 -7.67
C GLU A 74 9.47 -8.11 -7.42
N GLN A 75 9.23 -7.28 -8.44
CA GLN A 75 9.26 -5.82 -8.29
C GLN A 75 8.19 -5.34 -7.29
N ILE A 76 7.01 -5.95 -7.29
CA ILE A 76 5.95 -5.64 -6.33
C ILE A 76 6.37 -6.05 -4.91
N CYS A 77 6.90 -7.26 -4.72
CA CYS A 77 7.39 -7.70 -3.41
C CYS A 77 8.48 -6.76 -2.87
N ILE A 78 9.46 -6.38 -3.70
CA ILE A 78 10.51 -5.41 -3.34
C ILE A 78 9.90 -4.04 -3.01
N ALA A 79 8.91 -3.59 -3.78
CA ALA A 79 8.27 -2.30 -3.55
C ALA A 79 7.46 -2.27 -2.24
N ILE A 80 6.79 -3.37 -1.88
CA ILE A 80 6.08 -3.52 -0.60
C ILE A 80 7.06 -3.41 0.56
N GLU A 81 8.16 -4.18 0.53
CA GLU A 81 9.19 -4.16 1.56
C GLU A 81 9.82 -2.76 1.68
N ALA A 82 10.29 -2.19 0.58
CA ALA A 82 10.90 -0.87 0.55
C ALA A 82 9.93 0.23 1.04
N LYS A 83 8.63 0.08 0.78
CA LYS A 83 7.61 1.03 1.22
C LYS A 83 7.40 0.94 2.73
N LEU A 84 7.36 -0.26 3.31
CA LEU A 84 7.31 -0.43 4.76
C LEU A 84 8.56 0.16 5.43
N SER A 85 9.77 -0.21 4.97
CA SER A 85 11.01 0.35 5.52
C SER A 85 11.08 1.88 5.42
N LYS A 86 10.51 2.47 4.35
CA LYS A 86 10.40 3.93 4.22
C LYS A 86 9.42 4.52 5.23
N ASN A 87 8.30 3.85 5.48
CA ASN A 87 7.30 4.31 6.44
C ASN A 87 7.82 4.24 7.89
N GLU A 88 8.57 3.20 8.25
CA GLU A 88 9.20 3.04 9.57
C GLU A 88 10.21 4.16 9.88
N LYS A 89 10.85 4.72 8.86
CA LYS A 89 11.84 5.82 8.99
C LYS A 89 11.21 7.21 9.04
N ARG A 90 9.88 7.33 8.93
CA ARG A 90 9.18 8.62 9.00
C ARG A 90 8.90 8.99 10.45
N GLU A 91 8.77 10.29 10.67
CA GLU A 91 8.17 10.80 11.90
C GLU A 91 6.66 10.77 11.79
N TRP A 92 6.01 10.21 12.80
CA TRP A 92 4.56 10.07 12.91
C TRP A 92 4.09 10.74 14.20
N PRO A 93 2.93 11.41 14.21
CA PRO A 93 2.36 11.97 15.44
C PRO A 93 1.92 10.84 16.40
N ASP A 94 1.76 11.15 17.70
CA ASP A 94 1.25 10.19 18.67
C ASP A 94 -0.21 9.84 18.36
N TRP A 95 -0.43 8.60 17.93
CA TRP A 95 -1.74 8.09 17.56
C TRP A 95 -2.77 8.20 18.68
N ARG A 96 -2.35 8.23 19.96
CA ARG A 96 -3.26 8.39 21.11
C ARG A 96 -3.93 9.76 21.16
N THR A 97 -3.37 10.74 20.46
CA THR A 97 -3.88 12.12 20.38
C THR A 97 -4.58 12.42 19.07
N ALA A 98 -4.55 11.47 18.11
CA ALA A 98 -5.22 11.60 16.83
C ALA A 98 -6.70 11.20 16.94
N ASP A 99 -7.53 11.77 16.07
CA ASP A 99 -8.91 11.32 15.87
C ASP A 99 -8.89 9.89 15.28
N PRO A 100 -9.47 8.88 15.96
CA PRO A 100 -9.45 7.50 15.48
C PRO A 100 -10.19 7.31 14.14
N ASP A 101 -11.06 8.25 13.75
CA ASP A 101 -11.84 8.19 12.50
C ASP A 101 -11.18 9.00 11.35
N LYS A 102 -9.93 9.41 11.53
CA LYS A 102 -9.14 10.16 10.52
C LYS A 102 -7.82 9.49 10.23
N ALA A 103 -7.34 9.72 9.01
CA ALA A 103 -6.01 9.28 8.60
C ALA A 103 -4.92 9.99 9.42
N ILE A 104 -4.00 9.19 9.98
CA ILE A 104 -2.75 9.71 10.53
C ILE A 104 -1.76 9.84 9.38
N GLU A 105 -1.26 11.06 9.16
CA GLU A 105 -0.23 11.36 8.17
C GLU A 105 1.12 11.60 8.85
N HIS A 106 2.19 11.20 8.16
CA HIS A 106 3.56 11.51 8.57
C HIS A 106 3.80 13.04 8.61
N VAL A 107 4.64 13.47 9.54
CA VAL A 107 5.01 14.88 9.69
C VAL A 107 5.74 15.34 8.42
N ARG A 108 5.23 16.41 7.81
CA ARG A 108 5.89 17.08 6.68
C ARG A 108 6.62 18.31 7.21
N VAL A 109 7.95 18.32 7.13
CA VAL A 109 8.71 19.56 7.36
C VAL A 109 8.45 20.46 6.15
N PRO A 110 7.95 21.70 6.32
CA PRO A 110 7.82 22.64 5.22
C PRO A 110 9.19 22.89 4.57
N ALA A 111 9.23 22.92 3.24
CA ALA A 111 10.48 23.05 2.47
C ALA A 111 11.30 24.31 2.80
N ASP A 112 10.66 25.34 3.36
CA ASP A 112 11.29 26.63 3.67
C ASP A 112 12.28 26.59 4.85
N ASP A 113 12.10 25.66 5.80
CA ASP A 113 12.96 25.58 6.99
C ASP A 113 14.30 24.87 6.70
N ALA A 114 14.34 23.99 5.69
CA ALA A 114 15.57 23.35 5.24
C ALA A 114 16.53 24.35 4.57
N GLN A 115 16.00 25.32 3.83
CA GLN A 115 16.80 26.36 3.17
C GLN A 115 17.36 27.37 4.20
N ARG A 116 16.57 27.76 5.20
CA ARG A 116 17.00 28.69 6.27
C ARG A 116 18.09 28.10 7.17
N ALA A 117 18.03 26.80 7.45
CA ALA A 117 19.05 26.10 8.25
C ALA A 117 20.38 25.88 7.49
N ALA A 118 20.36 25.90 6.15
CA ALA A 118 21.54 25.84 5.30
C ALA A 118 22.20 27.23 5.14
N ASP A 119 21.40 28.28 4.94
CA ASP A 119 21.89 29.66 4.76
C ASP A 119 22.56 30.25 6.01
N GLN A 120 22.17 29.79 7.21
CA GLN A 120 22.79 30.21 8.47
C GLN A 120 24.14 29.53 8.76
N ARG A 121 24.42 28.37 8.12
CA ARG A 121 25.71 27.66 8.25
C ARG A 121 26.78 28.15 7.27
N GLY A 122 26.41 28.84 6.20
CA GLY A 122 27.34 29.39 5.21
C GLY A 122 27.87 30.80 5.51
N LYS A 123 27.54 31.38 6.68
CA LYS A 123 27.95 32.74 7.10
C LYS A 123 28.90 32.76 8.32
N GLN A 124 29.49 31.63 8.67
CA GLN A 124 30.59 31.55 9.64
C GLN A 124 31.93 31.32 8.94
#